data_AF-X6P8M0-F1
#
_entry.id   AF-X6P8M0-F1
#
_cell.length_a   1.000
_cell.length_b   1.000
_cell.length_c   1.000
_cell.angle_alpha   90.00
_cell.angle_beta   90.00
_cell.angle_gamma   90.00
#
_symmetry.space_group_name_H-M   'P 1'
#
loop_
_entity.id
_entity.type
_entity.pdbx_description
1 polymer ?
#
loop_
_entity_poly.entity_id
_entity_poly.type
_entity_poly.pdbx_seq_one_letter_code
_entity_poly.pdbx_strand_id
1 'polypeptide(L)'
;MMLLNVESEEKKSENQKETFSLSGCFPKEWVSLTNEPERLETLTCCLCNQIVNNGMELCCDEHENVDQVYLIGEECLQKYLKQNNGKCPIEQHDHCKFSQSRIVRKFASELLVICPRQFDLKKRQLNEEMKSREEEEENDTELISKSNCNFKGKIKDMKDHLDRSCNLIPIKQIIPSEIVNELNVMNKQIQDLQSQIKIMKENDNKKNKQIEQINVNNFI
;
A
#
# COMPACT_ATOMS: atom_id res chain seq x y z
N MET A 1 29.20 4.05 39.00
CA MET A 1 28.01 4.88 39.24
C MET A 1 27.70 5.61 37.95
N MET A 2 26.52 5.32 37.37
CA MET A 2 25.85 5.94 36.22
C MET A 2 26.58 5.97 34.86
N LEU A 3 26.39 4.89 34.10
CA LEU A 3 26.26 4.94 32.64
C LEU A 3 24.80 5.35 32.35
N LEU A 4 24.60 6.52 31.75
CA LEU A 4 23.29 6.93 31.25
C LEU A 4 23.05 6.23 29.91
N ASN A 5 22.22 5.19 29.93
CA ASN A 5 21.62 4.62 28.73
C ASN A 5 20.68 5.67 28.14
N VAL A 6 21.06 6.20 26.98
CA VAL A 6 20.13 6.85 26.06
C VAL A 6 19.32 5.73 25.41
N GLU A 7 18.10 5.52 25.90
CA GLU A 7 17.08 4.79 25.14
C GLU A 7 16.68 5.69 23.97
N SER A 8 17.29 5.45 22.82
CA SER A 8 16.79 5.98 21.56
C SER A 8 15.49 5.25 21.24
N GLU A 9 14.36 5.93 21.46
CA GLU A 9 13.09 5.56 20.87
C GLU A 9 13.26 5.52 19.34
N GLU A 10 13.31 4.30 18.80
CA GLU A 10 13.19 4.08 17.37
C GLU A 10 11.80 4.55 16.93
N LYS A 11 11.72 5.79 16.46
CA LYS A 11 10.61 6.27 15.64
C LYS A 11 10.50 5.34 14.43
N LYS A 12 9.57 4.39 14.49
CA LYS A 12 9.05 3.72 13.29
C LYS A 12 8.56 4.80 12.34
N SER A 13 9.35 5.07 11.31
CA SER A 13 8.95 5.90 10.20
C SER A 13 7.81 5.19 9.47
N GLU A 14 6.59 5.64 9.72
CA GLU A 14 5.43 5.35 8.87
C GLU A 14 5.65 6.01 7.51
N ASN A 15 6.38 5.32 6.64
CA ASN A 15 6.31 5.51 5.21
C ASN A 15 5.75 4.22 4.59
N GLN A 16 4.63 3.73 5.12
CA GLN A 16 3.78 2.85 4.33
C GLN A 16 3.18 3.73 3.23
N LYS A 17 3.78 3.70 2.03
CA LYS A 17 3.21 4.27 0.82
C LYS A 17 1.83 3.64 0.62
N GLU A 18 0.78 4.36 1.03
CA GLU A 18 -0.61 3.99 0.77
C GLU A 18 -0.75 3.78 -0.73
N THR A 19 -0.96 2.53 -1.11
CA THR A 19 -1.25 2.19 -2.49
C THR A 19 -2.72 2.48 -2.68
N PHE A 20 -3.05 3.28 -3.70
CA PHE A 20 -4.43 3.66 -3.98
C PHE A 20 -5.30 2.39 -4.12
N SER A 21 -6.19 2.16 -3.15
CA SER A 21 -7.13 1.04 -3.16
C SER A 21 -8.49 1.49 -3.67
N LEU A 22 -9.06 0.70 -4.58
CA LEU A 22 -10.45 0.90 -5.04
C LEU A 22 -11.48 0.21 -4.12
N SER A 23 -11.05 -0.55 -3.12
CA SER A 23 -11.97 -1.26 -2.22
C SER A 23 -12.49 -0.36 -1.10
N GLY A 24 -11.68 0.60 -0.65
CA GLY A 24 -11.98 1.50 0.46
C GLY A 24 -12.69 2.78 0.03
N CYS A 25 -12.95 3.66 1.00
CA CYS A 25 -13.40 5.03 0.71
C CYS A 25 -12.34 5.78 -0.10
N PHE A 26 -12.80 6.70 -0.95
CA PHE A 26 -11.95 7.43 -1.88
C PHE A 26 -11.37 8.71 -1.25
N PRO A 27 -10.07 9.01 -1.45
CA PRO A 27 -9.47 10.22 -0.91
C PRO A 27 -10.24 11.48 -1.32
N LYS A 28 -10.63 12.31 -0.35
CA LYS A 28 -11.37 13.56 -0.61
C LYS A 28 -10.57 14.50 -1.50
N GLU A 29 -9.26 14.58 -1.29
CA GLU A 29 -8.32 15.34 -2.13
C GLU A 29 -8.41 14.93 -3.60
N TRP A 30 -8.47 13.62 -3.87
CA TRP A 30 -8.51 13.08 -5.23
C TRP A 30 -9.85 13.39 -5.93
N VAL A 31 -10.96 13.18 -5.22
CA VAL A 31 -12.31 13.41 -5.76
C VAL A 31 -12.61 14.91 -5.94
N SER A 32 -12.07 15.76 -5.06
CA SER A 32 -12.29 17.22 -5.11
C SER A 32 -11.63 17.90 -6.31
N LEU A 33 -10.73 17.22 -7.02
CA LEU A 33 -10.11 17.76 -8.24
C LEU A 33 -11.11 17.98 -9.38
N THR A 34 -12.28 17.32 -9.32
CA THR A 34 -13.22 17.25 -10.44
C THR A 34 -14.69 17.38 -10.04
N ASN A 35 -15.00 17.63 -8.77
CA ASN A 35 -16.37 17.77 -8.28
C ASN A 35 -16.48 18.93 -7.26
N GLU A 36 -17.66 19.53 -7.20
CA GLU A 36 -17.98 20.62 -6.27
C GLU A 36 -18.03 20.14 -4.80
N PRO A 37 -17.49 20.91 -3.84
CA PRO A 37 -17.41 20.52 -2.43
C PRO A 37 -18.76 20.18 -1.77
N GLU A 38 -19.83 20.91 -2.10
CA GLU A 38 -21.16 20.74 -1.49
C GLU A 38 -21.73 19.34 -1.78
N ARG A 39 -21.44 18.82 -2.98
CA ARG A 39 -21.85 17.46 -3.37
C ARG A 39 -21.07 16.38 -2.62
N LEU A 40 -19.87 16.70 -2.13
CA LEU A 40 -18.97 15.76 -1.48
C LEU A 40 -19.21 15.68 0.04
N GLU A 41 -19.64 16.76 0.68
CA GLU A 41 -19.99 16.75 2.11
C GLU A 41 -21.05 15.70 2.43
N THR A 42 -22.10 15.63 1.60
CA THR A 42 -23.19 14.65 1.76
C THR A 42 -22.78 13.21 1.45
N LEU A 43 -21.57 12.97 0.95
CA LEU A 43 -21.02 11.64 0.62
C LEU A 43 -19.79 11.31 1.48
N THR A 44 -19.62 11.97 2.61
CA THR A 44 -18.46 11.74 3.49
C THR A 44 -18.72 10.57 4.44
N CYS A 45 -17.79 9.62 4.51
CA CYS A 45 -17.79 8.53 5.48
C CYS A 45 -17.44 9.06 6.87
N CYS A 46 -18.30 8.85 7.87
CA CYS A 46 -18.07 9.38 9.23
C CYS A 46 -16.94 8.69 10.02
N LEU A 47 -16.38 7.58 9.52
CA LEU A 47 -15.27 6.87 10.18
C LEU A 47 -13.90 7.33 9.71
N CYS A 48 -13.73 7.57 8.41
CA CYS A 48 -12.42 7.93 7.84
C CYS A 48 -12.38 9.35 7.25
N ASN A 49 -13.51 10.05 7.24
CA ASN A 49 -13.68 11.40 6.67
C ASN A 49 -13.30 11.51 5.18
N GLN A 50 -13.30 10.37 4.48
CA GLN A 50 -13.09 10.28 3.04
C GLN A 50 -14.43 10.11 2.30
N ILE A 51 -14.42 10.17 0.97
CA ILE A 51 -15.64 9.97 0.17
C ILE A 51 -16.07 8.51 0.23
N VAL A 52 -17.32 8.29 0.59
CA VAL A 52 -17.87 6.96 0.83
C VAL A 52 -17.80 6.10 -0.43
N ASN A 53 -17.30 4.87 -0.27
CA ASN A 53 -17.39 3.82 -1.27
C ASN A 53 -18.27 2.70 -0.72
N ASN A 54 -19.14 2.14 -1.56
CA ASN A 54 -20.13 1.14 -1.16
C ASN A 54 -20.92 1.57 0.10
N GLY A 55 -21.47 2.79 0.08
CA GLY A 55 -22.08 3.41 1.25
C GLY A 55 -23.13 2.56 1.97
N MET A 56 -23.05 2.60 3.29
CA MET A 56 -23.97 2.04 4.27
C MET A 56 -24.59 3.20 5.06
N GLU A 57 -25.88 3.09 5.35
CA GLU A 57 -26.61 4.01 6.21
C GLU A 57 -26.81 3.36 7.58
N LEU A 58 -26.64 4.17 8.64
CA LEU A 58 -27.03 3.82 9.99
C LEU A 58 -28.56 3.90 10.11
N CYS A 59 -29.20 2.85 10.63
CA CYS A 59 -30.67 2.74 10.70
C CYS A 59 -31.15 2.18 12.04
N CYS A 60 -30.49 2.52 13.15
CA CYS A 60 -30.94 2.09 14.47
C CYS A 60 -31.84 3.16 15.11
N ASP A 61 -32.71 2.71 16.01
CA ASP A 61 -33.77 3.51 16.62
C ASP A 61 -33.18 4.70 17.42
N GLU A 62 -31.97 4.54 17.96
CA GLU A 62 -31.21 5.60 18.64
C GLU A 62 -30.83 6.77 17.70
N HIS A 63 -30.80 6.52 16.39
CA HIS A 63 -30.45 7.51 15.36
C HIS A 63 -31.58 7.72 14.33
N GLU A 64 -32.81 7.29 14.61
CA GLU A 64 -33.94 7.42 13.67
C GLU A 64 -34.49 8.87 13.59
N ASN A 65 -34.30 9.66 14.64
CA ASN A 65 -34.85 11.02 14.78
C ASN A 65 -33.83 12.16 14.61
N VAL A 66 -32.63 11.86 14.11
CA VAL A 66 -31.65 12.90 13.76
C VAL A 66 -31.85 13.26 12.29
N ASP A 67 -31.99 14.55 12.00
CA ASP A 67 -32.02 15.09 10.62
C ASP A 67 -30.76 14.72 9.80
N GLN A 68 -29.75 14.15 10.46
CA GLN A 68 -28.48 13.76 9.90
C GLN A 68 -28.43 12.25 9.59
N VAL A 69 -28.22 11.91 8.32
CA VAL A 69 -27.93 10.55 7.89
C VAL A 69 -26.45 10.25 8.09
N TYR A 70 -26.13 9.23 8.90
CA TYR A 70 -24.75 8.76 9.04
C TYR A 70 -24.39 7.80 7.92
N LEU A 71 -23.44 8.23 7.09
CA LEU A 71 -22.89 7.42 6.01
C LEU A 71 -21.56 6.80 6.40
N ILE A 72 -21.43 5.52 6.12
CA ILE A 72 -20.23 4.73 6.42
C ILE A 72 -19.85 3.91 5.20
N GLY A 73 -18.55 3.89 4.85
CA GLY A 73 -18.08 2.99 3.81
C GLY A 73 -18.14 1.54 4.28
N GLU A 74 -18.59 0.62 3.43
CA GLU A 74 -18.78 -0.79 3.82
C GLU A 74 -17.51 -1.43 4.38
N GLU A 75 -16.35 -1.21 3.74
CA GLU A 75 -15.07 -1.73 4.25
C GLU A 75 -14.66 -1.08 5.59
N CYS A 76 -14.91 0.22 5.76
CA CYS A 76 -14.66 0.93 7.02
C CYS A 76 -15.53 0.36 8.14
N LEU A 77 -16.82 0.13 7.87
CA LEU A 77 -17.75 -0.45 8.82
C LEU A 77 -17.32 -1.86 9.22
N GLN A 78 -16.98 -2.72 8.25
CA GLN A 78 -16.53 -4.08 8.52
C GLN A 78 -15.28 -4.13 9.40
N LYS A 79 -14.28 -3.28 9.11
CA LYS A 79 -13.07 -3.16 9.93
C LYS A 79 -13.39 -2.69 11.34
N TYR A 80 -14.22 -1.66 11.46
CA TYR A 80 -14.61 -1.08 12.73
C TYR A 80 -15.34 -2.10 13.62
N LEU A 81 -16.38 -2.76 13.10
CA LEU A 81 -17.18 -3.72 13.85
C LEU A 81 -16.33 -4.90 14.36
N LYS A 82 -15.37 -5.35 13.56
CA LYS A 82 -14.43 -6.41 13.96
C LYS A 82 -13.53 -5.98 15.13
N GLN A 83 -13.12 -4.71 15.17
CA GLN A 83 -12.24 -4.17 16.21
C GLN A 83 -12.99 -3.76 17.48
N ASN A 84 -14.28 -3.42 17.37
CA ASN A 84 -15.07 -2.84 18.45
C ASN A 84 -16.24 -3.74 18.89
N ASN A 85 -16.09 -5.05 18.73
CA ASN A 85 -17.07 -6.06 19.17
C ASN A 85 -18.50 -5.82 18.65
N GLY A 86 -18.63 -5.30 17.43
CA GLY A 86 -19.92 -5.04 16.80
C GLY A 86 -20.69 -3.84 17.35
N LYS A 87 -20.08 -3.01 18.21
CA LYS A 87 -20.71 -1.81 18.76
C LYS A 87 -20.98 -0.74 17.71
N CYS A 88 -21.95 0.12 17.99
CA CYS A 88 -22.28 1.26 17.15
C CYS A 88 -21.06 2.21 16.99
N PRO A 89 -20.70 2.64 15.77
CA PRO A 89 -19.59 3.56 15.57
C PRO A 89 -19.82 5.00 16.05
N ILE A 90 -21.07 5.38 16.35
CA ILE A 90 -21.42 6.73 16.82
C ILE A 90 -21.44 6.76 18.36
N GLU A 91 -22.33 5.99 18.99
CA GLU A 91 -22.55 6.04 20.44
C GLU A 91 -22.26 4.71 21.18
N GLN A 92 -21.57 3.76 20.55
CA GLN A 92 -21.10 2.50 21.18
C GLN A 92 -22.18 1.60 21.79
N HIS A 93 -23.46 1.81 21.48
CA HIS A 93 -24.53 0.93 21.89
C HIS A 93 -24.50 -0.41 21.11
N ASP A 94 -25.14 -1.42 21.68
CA ASP A 94 -25.28 -2.73 21.05
C ASP A 94 -26.43 -2.75 20.01
N HIS A 95 -26.52 -3.83 19.22
CA HIS A 95 -27.63 -4.11 18.30
C HIS A 95 -27.91 -3.03 17.24
N CYS A 96 -26.87 -2.33 16.79
CA CYS A 96 -27.00 -1.34 15.74
C CYS A 96 -27.32 -1.99 14.37
N LYS A 97 -28.20 -1.33 13.60
CA LYS A 97 -28.63 -1.77 12.27
C LYS A 97 -28.01 -0.89 11.20
N PHE A 98 -27.62 -1.51 10.09
CA PHE A 98 -27.05 -0.83 8.92
C PHE A 98 -27.75 -1.33 7.67
N SER A 99 -27.97 -0.42 6.71
CA SER A 99 -28.58 -0.76 5.44
C SER A 99 -27.70 -0.30 4.26
N GLN A 100 -27.74 -1.05 3.16
CA GLN A 100 -27.04 -0.64 1.95
C GLN A 100 -27.84 0.46 1.25
N SER A 101 -27.26 1.66 1.16
CA SER A 101 -27.91 2.77 0.48
C SER A 101 -27.66 2.70 -1.03
N ARG A 102 -28.68 2.29 -1.78
CA ARG A 102 -28.61 2.24 -3.25
C ARG A 102 -28.38 3.62 -3.86
N ILE A 103 -28.96 4.67 -3.24
CA ILE A 103 -28.88 6.05 -3.74
C ILE A 103 -27.46 6.59 -3.53
N VAL A 104 -26.91 6.47 -2.33
CA VAL A 104 -25.54 6.91 -2.01
C VAL A 104 -24.53 6.17 -2.86
N ARG A 105 -24.67 4.84 -2.99
CA ARG A 105 -23.80 4.02 -3.85
C ARG A 105 -23.83 4.50 -5.30
N LYS A 106 -25.02 4.79 -5.84
CA LYS A 106 -25.17 5.34 -7.19
C LYS A 106 -24.49 6.71 -7.30
N PHE A 107 -24.74 7.64 -6.40
CA PHE A 107 -24.13 8.97 -6.45
C PHE A 107 -22.61 8.92 -6.35
N ALA A 108 -22.06 8.17 -5.41
CA ALA A 108 -20.62 7.98 -5.29
C ALA A 108 -20.01 7.40 -6.58
N SER A 109 -20.67 6.39 -7.18
CA SER A 109 -20.19 5.74 -8.41
C SER A 109 -20.18 6.66 -9.65
N GLU A 110 -21.00 7.71 -9.63
CA GLU A 110 -21.18 8.68 -10.73
C GLU A 110 -20.27 9.91 -10.59
N LEU A 111 -19.55 10.06 -9.46
CA LEU A 111 -18.58 11.14 -9.28
C LEU A 111 -17.50 11.06 -10.36
N LEU A 112 -17.12 12.22 -10.90
CA LEU A 112 -16.04 12.31 -11.88
C LEU A 112 -14.70 12.28 -11.16
N VAL A 113 -13.70 11.62 -11.74
CA VAL A 113 -12.35 11.52 -11.17
C VAL A 113 -11.32 11.44 -12.28
N ILE A 114 -10.08 11.82 -11.98
CA ILE A 114 -8.92 11.52 -12.82
C ILE A 114 -8.38 10.13 -12.49
N CYS A 115 -7.53 9.55 -13.34
CA CYS A 115 -6.90 8.27 -13.02
C CYS A 115 -6.11 8.37 -11.68
N PRO A 116 -6.28 7.43 -10.75
CA PRO A 116 -5.55 7.45 -9.49
C PRO A 116 -4.04 7.30 -9.68
N ARG A 117 -3.59 6.59 -10.73
CA ARG A 117 -2.16 6.52 -11.07
C ARG A 117 -1.62 7.90 -11.48
N GLN A 118 -2.42 8.76 -12.12
CA GLN A 118 -2.02 10.15 -12.39
C GLN A 118 -1.97 10.99 -11.11
N PHE A 119 -2.94 10.80 -10.22
CA PHE A 119 -2.99 11.51 -8.94
C PHE A 119 -1.75 11.20 -8.09
N ASP A 120 -1.39 9.92 -7.96
CA ASP A 120 -0.21 9.48 -7.23
C ASP A 120 1.09 10.04 -7.81
N LEU A 121 1.21 10.09 -9.14
CA LEU A 121 2.38 10.67 -9.82
C LEU A 121 2.53 12.16 -9.51
N LYS A 122 1.45 12.94 -9.64
CA LYS A 122 1.47 14.38 -9.32
C LYS A 122 1.81 14.63 -7.86
N LYS A 123 1.26 13.83 -6.94
CA LYS A 123 1.56 13.94 -5.50
C LYS A 123 3.04 13.68 -5.20
N ARG A 124 3.68 12.75 -5.92
CA ARG A 124 5.13 12.49 -5.77
C ARG A 124 5.99 13.61 -6.34
N GLN A 125 5.68 14.09 -7.53
CA GLN A 125 6.41 15.21 -8.15
C GLN A 125 6.44 16.43 -7.23
N LEU A 126 5.29 16.80 -6.65
CA LEU A 126 5.21 17.88 -5.67
C LEU A 126 6.07 17.64 -4.42
N ASN A 127 6.17 16.39 -3.96
CA ASN A 127 6.98 16.03 -2.80
C ASN A 127 8.48 15.93 -3.12
N GLU A 128 8.85 15.65 -4.37
CA GLU A 128 10.23 15.58 -4.86
C GLU A 128 10.78 16.98 -5.16
N GLU A 129 9.99 17.88 -5.75
CA GLU A 129 10.34 19.31 -5.91
C GLU A 129 10.61 20.02 -4.57
N MET A 130 9.98 19.55 -3.48
CA MET A 130 10.27 20.04 -2.13
C MET A 130 11.55 19.45 -1.52
N LYS A 131 12.09 18.35 -2.08
CA LYS A 131 13.29 17.66 -1.57
C LYS A 131 14.53 17.92 -2.41
N SER A 132 14.39 18.22 -3.70
CA SER A 132 15.49 18.39 -4.66
C SER A 132 16.25 19.71 -4.55
N ARG A 133 16.25 20.35 -3.37
CA ARG A 133 17.25 21.40 -3.09
C ARG A 133 18.61 20.82 -2.68
N GLU A 134 18.69 19.51 -2.44
CA GLU A 134 19.92 18.78 -2.16
C GLU A 134 19.86 17.43 -2.90
N GLU A 135 20.86 17.20 -3.75
CA GLU A 135 21.25 15.92 -4.39
C GLU A 135 20.57 15.56 -5.74
N GLU A 136 21.33 15.84 -6.80
CA GLU A 136 21.18 15.30 -8.15
C GLU A 136 21.69 13.84 -8.17
N GLU A 137 20.79 12.87 -8.29
CA GLU A 137 21.15 11.56 -8.86
C GLU A 137 20.22 11.29 -10.05
N GLU A 138 20.82 11.40 -11.23
CA GLU A 138 20.23 11.02 -12.50
C GLU A 138 19.98 9.50 -12.54
N ASN A 139 18.96 9.14 -13.32
CA ASN A 139 18.90 7.91 -14.13
C ASN A 139 17.88 6.80 -13.74
N ASP A 140 16.65 7.17 -13.35
CA ASP A 140 15.47 6.29 -13.51
C ASP A 140 14.15 7.05 -13.85
N THR A 141 14.16 8.38 -13.78
CA THR A 141 12.97 9.23 -13.90
C THR A 141 12.45 9.39 -15.34
N GLU A 142 13.27 9.07 -16.35
CA GLU A 142 13.00 9.38 -17.75
C GLU A 142 11.97 8.43 -18.41
N LEU A 143 11.79 7.21 -17.88
CA LEU A 143 10.79 6.25 -18.36
C LEU A 143 9.35 6.63 -17.93
N ILE A 144 9.19 7.35 -16.82
CA ILE A 144 7.88 7.73 -16.27
C ILE A 144 7.29 8.95 -17.01
N SER A 145 8.13 9.77 -17.62
CA SER A 145 7.75 11.03 -18.29
C SER A 145 6.91 10.85 -19.56
N LYS A 146 6.97 9.69 -20.24
CA LYS A 146 6.30 9.49 -21.55
C LYS A 146 4.93 8.83 -21.52
N SER A 147 4.51 8.21 -20.41
CA SER A 147 3.18 7.61 -20.32
C SER A 147 2.20 8.61 -19.72
N ASN A 148 1.57 9.46 -20.54
CA ASN A 148 0.47 10.27 -20.06
C ASN A 148 -0.83 9.47 -20.09
N CYS A 149 -1.39 9.18 -18.92
CA CYS A 149 -2.83 8.90 -18.86
C CYS A 149 -3.56 10.25 -18.89
N ASN A 150 -4.71 10.32 -19.56
CA ASN A 150 -5.59 11.49 -19.60
C ASN A 150 -7.03 11.14 -19.18
N PHE A 151 -7.21 10.01 -18.50
CA PHE A 151 -8.52 9.55 -18.11
C PHE A 151 -9.17 10.54 -17.15
N LYS A 152 -10.38 10.96 -17.51
CA LYS A 152 -11.32 11.67 -16.66
C LYS A 152 -12.69 11.06 -16.90
N GLY A 153 -13.23 10.38 -15.90
CA GLY A 153 -14.44 9.58 -16.05
C GLY A 153 -15.10 9.31 -14.71
N LYS A 154 -16.16 8.50 -14.71
CA LYS A 154 -16.88 8.16 -13.48
C LYS A 154 -16.12 7.12 -12.68
N ILE A 155 -16.27 7.14 -11.35
CA ILE A 155 -15.64 6.15 -10.46
C ILE A 155 -15.97 4.71 -10.88
N LYS A 156 -17.21 4.44 -11.28
CA LYS A 156 -17.62 3.10 -11.74
C LYS A 156 -16.86 2.57 -12.95
N ASP A 157 -16.37 3.46 -13.81
CA ASP A 157 -15.62 3.10 -15.03
C ASP A 157 -14.12 2.92 -14.73
N MET A 158 -13.68 3.25 -13.51
CA MET A 158 -12.27 3.26 -13.13
C MET A 158 -11.62 1.89 -13.23
N LYS A 159 -12.33 0.84 -12.84
CA LYS A 159 -11.77 -0.52 -12.88
C LYS A 159 -11.44 -0.94 -14.31
N ASP A 160 -12.38 -0.75 -15.24
CA ASP A 160 -12.18 -1.07 -16.65
C ASP A 160 -11.00 -0.26 -17.23
N HIS A 161 -10.91 1.03 -16.90
CA HIS A 161 -9.77 1.86 -17.26
C HIS A 161 -8.44 1.28 -16.74
N LEU A 162 -8.33 0.98 -15.43
CA LEU A 162 -7.09 0.50 -14.82
C LEU A 162 -6.67 -0.89 -15.32
N ASP A 163 -7.62 -1.72 -15.71
CA ASP A 163 -7.40 -3.10 -16.17
C ASP A 163 -7.07 -3.15 -17.67
N ARG A 164 -7.60 -2.21 -18.49
CA ARG A 164 -7.57 -2.35 -19.96
C ARG A 164 -6.92 -1.22 -20.73
N SER A 165 -6.87 0.00 -20.18
CA SER A 165 -6.54 1.20 -20.97
C SER A 165 -5.58 2.15 -20.28
N CYS A 166 -5.25 1.91 -19.02
CA CYS A 166 -4.36 2.77 -18.28
C CYS A 166 -2.90 2.47 -18.63
N ASN A 167 -2.30 3.37 -19.42
CA ASN A 167 -0.90 3.28 -19.84
C ASN A 167 0.11 3.60 -18.72
N LEU A 168 -0.36 4.04 -17.55
CA LEU A 168 0.48 4.20 -16.36
C LEU A 168 0.59 2.86 -15.66
N ILE A 169 1.77 2.25 -15.55
CA ILE A 169 1.94 0.98 -14.83
C ILE A 169 1.81 1.23 -13.31
N PRO A 170 1.13 0.37 -12.52
CA PRO A 170 1.23 0.46 -11.06
C PRO A 170 2.70 0.33 -10.66
N ILE A 171 3.25 1.32 -9.95
CA ILE A 171 4.67 1.35 -9.55
C ILE A 171 5.14 0.07 -8.80
N LYS A 172 4.22 -0.79 -8.34
CA LYS A 172 4.53 -2.08 -7.69
C LYS A 172 4.73 -3.28 -8.64
N GLN A 173 4.50 -3.15 -9.94
CA GLN A 173 4.65 -4.28 -10.90
C GLN A 173 5.89 -4.19 -11.80
N ILE A 174 6.93 -3.46 -11.41
CA ILE A 174 8.19 -3.41 -12.18
C ILE A 174 9.09 -4.62 -11.89
N ILE A 175 8.53 -5.75 -11.45
CA ILE A 175 9.25 -7.02 -11.51
C ILE A 175 8.36 -8.01 -12.24
N PRO A 176 8.53 -8.17 -13.56
CA PRO A 176 7.97 -9.28 -14.31
C PRO A 176 8.19 -10.59 -13.56
N SER A 177 7.18 -11.46 -13.55
CA SER A 177 7.26 -12.76 -12.88
C SER A 177 8.47 -13.58 -13.35
N GLU A 178 8.91 -13.38 -14.58
CA GLU A 178 10.13 -13.94 -15.15
C GLU A 178 11.37 -13.55 -14.34
N ILE A 179 11.51 -12.28 -13.95
CA ILE A 179 12.64 -11.78 -13.17
C ILE A 179 12.64 -12.35 -11.75
N VAL A 180 11.47 -12.47 -11.12
CA VAL A 180 11.35 -13.11 -9.79
C VAL A 180 11.77 -14.59 -9.87
N ASN A 181 11.34 -15.28 -10.92
CA ASN A 181 11.70 -16.68 -11.13
C ASN A 181 13.21 -16.84 -11.38
N GLU A 182 13.81 -15.97 -12.21
CA GLU A 182 15.26 -15.97 -12.45
C GLU A 182 16.06 -15.66 -11.18
N LEU A 183 15.63 -14.70 -10.37
CA LEU A 183 16.23 -14.40 -9.06
C LEU A 183 16.19 -15.61 -8.12
N ASN A 184 15.07 -16.32 -8.06
CA ASN A 184 14.96 -17.53 -7.24
C ASN A 184 15.88 -18.65 -7.73
N VAL A 185 16.02 -18.82 -9.05
CA VAL A 185 16.96 -19.78 -9.64
C VAL A 185 18.41 -19.41 -9.31
N MET A 186 18.79 -18.13 -9.50
CA MET A 186 20.12 -17.63 -9.14
C MET A 186 20.41 -17.82 -7.67
N ASN A 187 19.45 -17.54 -6.79
CA ASN A 187 19.64 -17.69 -5.34
C ASN A 187 19.88 -19.16 -4.95
N LYS A 188 19.18 -20.10 -5.60
CA LYS A 188 19.41 -21.54 -5.41
C LYS A 188 20.80 -21.97 -5.91
N GLN A 189 21.26 -21.45 -7.05
CA GLN A 189 22.60 -21.72 -7.56
C GLN A 189 23.70 -21.16 -6.63
N ILE A 190 23.49 -19.97 -6.06
CA ILE A 190 24.41 -19.36 -5.08
C ILE A 190 24.52 -20.25 -3.84
N GLN A 191 23.41 -20.76 -3.32
CA GLN A 191 23.42 -21.68 -2.16
C GLN A 191 24.16 -22.99 -2.45
N ASP A 192 24.00 -23.54 -3.66
CA ASP A 192 24.71 -24.75 -4.07
C ASP A 192 26.23 -24.51 -4.17
N LEU A 193 26.63 -23.42 -4.81
CA LEU A 193 28.04 -23.00 -4.88
C LEU A 193 28.65 -22.79 -3.48
N GLN A 194 27.93 -22.15 -2.57
CA GLN A 194 28.38 -21.98 -1.17
C GLN A 194 28.59 -23.32 -0.48
N SER A 195 27.71 -24.30 -0.71
CA SER A 195 27.83 -25.65 -0.15
C SER A 195 29.04 -26.39 -0.72
N GLN A 196 29.27 -26.30 -2.04
CA GLN A 196 30.44 -26.89 -2.69
C GLN A 196 31.75 -26.28 -2.17
N ILE A 197 31.82 -24.95 -2.03
CA ILE A 197 32.99 -24.25 -1.46
C ILE A 197 33.28 -24.73 -0.04
N LYS A 198 32.26 -24.94 0.79
CA LYS A 198 32.43 -25.45 2.15
C LYS A 198 33.05 -26.85 2.15
N ILE A 199 32.55 -27.75 1.31
CA ILE A 199 33.07 -29.11 1.17
C ILE A 199 34.53 -29.10 0.68
N MET A 200 34.85 -28.25 -0.29
CA MET A 200 36.24 -28.11 -0.77
C MET A 200 37.19 -27.65 0.35
N LYS A 201 36.80 -26.64 1.13
CA LYS A 201 37.61 -26.17 2.28
C LYS A 201 37.83 -27.26 3.33
N GLU A 202 36.81 -28.06 3.63
CA GLU A 202 36.93 -29.18 4.56
C GLU A 202 37.90 -30.26 4.05
N ASN A 203 37.82 -30.58 2.75
CA ASN A 203 38.71 -31.53 2.09
C ASN A 203 40.17 -31.04 2.05
N ASP A 204 40.40 -29.76 1.75
CA ASP A 204 41.75 -29.17 1.75
C ASP A 204 42.35 -29.15 3.15
N ASN A 205 41.56 -28.80 4.17
CA ASN A 205 42.00 -28.89 5.57
C ASN A 205 42.37 -30.32 5.96
N LYS A 206 41.63 -31.33 5.49
CA LYS A 206 41.92 -32.74 5.77
C LYS A 206 43.19 -33.20 5.06
N LYS A 207 43.40 -32.79 3.80
CA LYS A 207 44.63 -33.07 3.05
C LYS A 207 45.85 -32.41 3.70
N ASN A 208 45.73 -31.15 4.13
CA ASN A 208 46.82 -30.44 4.81
C ASN A 208 47.25 -31.17 6.10
N LYS A 209 46.28 -31.62 6.92
CA LYS A 209 46.58 -32.44 8.12
C LYS A 209 47.26 -33.76 7.80
N GLN A 210 46.89 -34.42 6.70
CA GLN A 210 47.56 -35.66 6.26
C GLN A 210 49.00 -35.39 5.80
N ILE A 211 49.25 -34.29 5.08
CA ILE A 211 50.59 -33.89 4.64
C ILE A 211 51.47 -33.57 5.85
N GLU A 212 50.96 -32.86 6.85
CA GLU A 212 51.68 -32.58 8.10
C GLU A 212 52.07 -33.87 8.84
N GLN A 213 51.16 -34.84 8.94
CA GLN A 213 51.45 -36.14 9.57
C GLN A 213 52.51 -36.96 8.84
N ILE A 214 52.50 -36.94 7.49
CA ILE A 214 53.50 -37.63 6.68
C ILE A 214 54.88 -36.97 6.84
N ASN A 215 54.93 -35.63 6.87
CA ASN A 215 56.17 -34.91 7.07
C ASN A 215 56.78 -35.19 8.45
N VAL A 216 55.98 -35.28 9.51
CA VAL A 216 56.50 -35.60 10.87
C VAL A 216 57.08 -37.02 10.95
N ASN A 217 56.49 -37.99 10.26
CA ASN A 217 56.96 -39.38 10.29
C ASN A 217 58.24 -39.64 9.47
N ASN A 218 58.61 -38.75 8.54
CA ASN A 218 59.82 -38.88 7.72
C ASN A 218 61.09 -38.27 8.36
N PHE A 219 60.99 -37.68 9.57
CA PHE A 219 62.12 -37.09 10.32
C PHE A 219 62.49 -37.88 11.60
N ILE A 220 61.99 -39.11 11.76
CA ILE A 220 62.39 -40.06 12.82
C ILE A 220 63.11 -41.24 12.16
#